data_AF-A0A6J8AED1-F1
#
_entry.id   AF-A0A6J8AED1-F1
#
_cell.length_a   1.000
_cell.length_b   1.000
_cell.length_c   1.000
_cell.angle_alpha   90.00
_cell.angle_beta   90.00
_cell.angle_gamma   90.00
#
_symmetry.space_group_name_H-M   'P 1'
#
loop_
_entity.id
_entity.type
_entity.pdbx_description
1 polymer ?
#
loop_
_entity_poly.entity_id
_entity_poly.type
_entity_poly.pdbx_seq_one_letter_code
_entity_poly.pdbx_strand_id
1 'polypeptide(L)'
;MSYWFHRNPLKATANLTFELRGVSTDEKTRRIFNELRQTRNKLLELLPDPNHDKSSIDKATTDYFSLLLGLIQPFDEGENKLRKALKFKWTNSLLGNVTQEQWDTAFEAAHMAINVALWYTKHAAKLAAKETPDMEEAKEVHTCLRVAAGIFTYAKDELVGKLAGNSTDNAVDTEGRIMEAYINQCTAEAQEVTIARAIELKHQPSLVAALAYETAQMYQRAGSV
;
A
#
# COMPACT_ATOMS: atom_id res chain seq x y z
N MET A 1 8.52 23.27 10.39
CA MET A 1 9.41 22.22 10.90
C MET A 1 9.50 21.15 9.83
N SER A 2 10.70 20.71 9.47
CA SER A 2 10.90 19.56 8.58
C SER A 2 10.82 18.26 9.38
N TYR A 3 10.25 17.22 8.79
CA TYR A 3 10.21 15.88 9.38
C TYR A 3 11.14 14.94 8.63
N TRP A 4 11.65 13.96 9.35
CA TRP A 4 12.40 12.86 8.76
C TRP A 4 11.68 11.55 9.06
N PHE A 5 11.21 10.89 8.00
CA PHE A 5 10.53 9.61 8.11
C PHE A 5 11.33 8.52 7.40
N HIS A 6 11.67 7.45 8.11
CA HIS A 6 12.34 6.30 7.52
C HIS A 6 11.44 5.59 6.50
N ARG A 7 12.01 5.12 5.38
CA ARG A 7 11.25 4.43 4.33
C ARG A 7 11.98 3.18 3.85
N ASN A 8 11.31 2.04 3.98
CA ASN A 8 11.76 0.80 3.33
C ASN A 8 11.61 0.90 1.79
N PRO A 9 12.35 0.10 1.01
CA PRO A 9 12.21 0.04 -0.44
C PRO A 9 10.78 -0.31 -0.91
N LEU A 10 10.44 0.12 -2.13
CA LEU A 10 9.27 -0.41 -2.81
C LEU A 10 9.48 -1.89 -3.15
N LYS A 11 8.37 -2.60 -3.29
CA LYS A 11 8.36 -3.98 -3.75
C LYS A 11 8.51 -4.02 -5.26
N ALA A 12 9.22 -5.03 -5.75
CA ALA A 12 9.36 -5.34 -7.17
C ALA A 12 8.52 -6.56 -7.53
N THR A 13 8.07 -6.62 -8.78
CA THR A 13 7.28 -7.74 -9.30
C THR A 13 7.75 -8.15 -10.68
N ALA A 14 7.48 -9.40 -11.06
CA ALA A 14 7.74 -9.86 -12.41
C ALA A 14 6.76 -9.22 -13.43
N ASN A 15 7.22 -9.12 -14.67
CA ASN A 15 6.35 -8.78 -15.79
C ASN A 15 5.31 -9.91 -16.00
N LEU A 16 4.05 -9.53 -16.21
CA LEU A 16 2.95 -10.46 -16.41
C LEU A 16 2.25 -10.15 -17.74
N THR A 17 2.06 -11.17 -18.57
CA THR A 17 1.43 -11.03 -19.89
C THR A 17 -0.09 -11.10 -19.86
N PHE A 18 -0.67 -11.65 -18.77
CA PHE A 18 -2.10 -11.93 -18.64
C PHE A 18 -2.68 -12.83 -19.74
N GLU A 19 -1.83 -13.63 -20.41
CA GLU A 19 -2.26 -14.59 -21.43
C GLU A 19 -2.80 -15.87 -20.78
N LEU A 20 -4.13 -16.00 -20.68
CA LEU A 20 -4.79 -17.22 -20.24
C LEU A 20 -4.97 -18.21 -21.40
N ARG A 21 -3.87 -18.71 -21.97
CA ARG A 21 -3.85 -19.60 -23.15
C ARG A 21 -4.90 -20.72 -23.03
N GLY A 22 -5.84 -20.77 -23.97
CA GLY A 22 -6.92 -21.76 -24.02
C GLY A 22 -8.16 -21.46 -23.16
N VAL A 23 -8.09 -20.49 -22.24
CA VAL A 23 -9.22 -20.04 -21.40
C VAL A 23 -9.94 -18.85 -22.02
N SER A 24 -9.20 -17.91 -22.61
CA SER A 24 -9.79 -16.77 -23.34
C SER A 24 -10.04 -17.14 -24.80
N THR A 25 -11.31 -17.44 -25.13
CA THR A 25 -11.72 -17.97 -26.43
C THR A 25 -12.33 -16.91 -27.37
N ASP A 26 -12.73 -15.75 -26.85
CA ASP A 26 -13.39 -14.68 -27.62
C ASP A 26 -12.67 -13.32 -27.51
N GLU A 27 -13.05 -12.37 -28.39
CA GLU A 27 -12.43 -11.04 -28.45
C GLU A 27 -12.68 -10.21 -27.18
N LYS A 28 -13.85 -10.38 -26.55
CA LYS A 28 -14.23 -9.62 -25.34
C LYS A 28 -13.35 -9.97 -24.16
N THR A 29 -13.15 -11.26 -23.91
CA THR A 29 -12.25 -11.74 -22.84
C THR A 29 -10.81 -11.31 -23.10
N ARG A 30 -10.32 -11.43 -24.34
CA ARG A 30 -8.98 -10.95 -24.71
C ARG A 30 -8.79 -9.46 -24.43
N ARG A 31 -9.81 -8.66 -24.72
CA ARG A 31 -9.79 -7.22 -24.45
C ARG A 31 -9.65 -6.92 -22.95
N ILE A 32 -10.43 -7.57 -22.10
CA ILE A 32 -10.37 -7.37 -20.63
C ILE A 32 -8.97 -7.71 -20.10
N PHE A 33 -8.38 -8.84 -20.50
CA PHE A 33 -7.02 -9.20 -20.05
C PHE A 33 -5.93 -8.27 -20.60
N ASN A 34 -6.10 -7.74 -21.81
CA ASN A 34 -5.23 -6.70 -22.35
C ASN A 34 -5.34 -5.39 -21.56
N GLU A 35 -6.55 -4.96 -21.21
CA GLU A 35 -6.79 -3.77 -20.38
C GLU A 35 -6.23 -3.97 -18.96
N LEU A 36 -6.39 -5.15 -18.37
CA LEU A 36 -5.80 -5.52 -17.07
C LEU A 36 -4.26 -5.44 -17.10
N ARG A 37 -3.64 -5.93 -18.18
CA ARG A 37 -2.19 -5.79 -18.38
C ARG A 37 -1.75 -4.33 -18.49
N GLN A 38 -2.45 -3.54 -19.29
CA GLN A 38 -2.11 -2.14 -19.53
C GLN A 38 -2.25 -1.30 -18.26
N THR A 39 -3.35 -1.45 -17.52
CA THR A 39 -3.59 -0.75 -16.26
C THR A 39 -2.59 -1.16 -15.18
N ARG A 40 -2.25 -2.45 -15.06
CA ARG A 40 -1.17 -2.91 -14.17
C ARG A 40 0.16 -2.24 -14.49
N ASN A 41 0.56 -2.29 -15.75
CA ASN A 41 1.84 -1.74 -16.18
C ASN A 41 1.87 -0.23 -15.97
N LYS A 42 0.75 0.47 -16.21
CA LYS A 42 0.67 1.90 -15.97
C LYS A 42 0.84 2.24 -14.49
N LEU A 43 0.18 1.50 -13.60
CA LEU A 43 0.37 1.70 -12.16
C LEU A 43 1.82 1.44 -11.74
N LEU A 44 2.42 0.33 -12.17
CA LEU A 44 3.82 -0.02 -11.87
C LEU A 44 4.84 0.97 -12.45
N GLU A 45 4.53 1.65 -13.54
CA GLU A 45 5.36 2.72 -14.11
C GLU A 45 5.35 3.98 -13.22
N LEU A 46 4.22 4.29 -12.58
CA LEU A 46 4.06 5.48 -11.75
C LEU A 46 4.63 5.31 -10.33
N LEU A 47 4.52 4.12 -9.75
CA LEU A 47 4.90 3.88 -8.34
C LEU A 47 6.37 4.17 -7.98
N PRO A 48 7.38 4.03 -8.86
CA PRO A 48 8.75 4.36 -8.49
C PRO A 48 9.01 5.84 -8.23
N ASP A 49 8.19 6.74 -8.79
CA ASP A 49 8.39 8.19 -8.67
C ASP A 49 7.43 8.81 -7.63
N PRO A 50 7.92 9.23 -6.45
CA PRO A 50 7.10 9.92 -5.44
C PRO A 50 6.75 11.35 -5.84
N ASN A 51 7.18 11.86 -7.01
CA ASN A 51 6.83 13.20 -7.48
C ASN A 51 5.51 13.27 -8.23
N HIS A 52 4.95 12.13 -8.62
CA HIS A 52 3.62 12.12 -9.21
C HIS A 52 2.58 12.65 -8.23
N ASP A 53 1.52 13.25 -8.78
CA ASP A 53 0.41 13.73 -7.97
C ASP A 53 -0.46 12.56 -7.52
N LYS A 54 -1.11 12.71 -6.36
CA LYS A 54 -1.97 11.67 -5.80
C LYS A 54 -3.10 11.28 -6.74
N SER A 55 -3.67 12.22 -7.49
CA SER A 55 -4.81 11.96 -8.37
C SER A 55 -4.44 11.00 -9.52
N SER A 56 -3.22 11.11 -10.03
CA SER A 56 -2.66 10.18 -11.01
C SER A 56 -2.51 8.77 -10.44
N ILE A 57 -2.02 8.64 -9.20
CA ILE A 57 -1.90 7.35 -8.51
C ILE A 57 -3.27 6.76 -8.17
N ASP A 58 -4.20 7.56 -7.67
CA ASP A 58 -5.57 7.15 -7.36
C ASP A 58 -6.30 6.63 -8.60
N LYS A 59 -6.17 7.34 -9.71
CA LYS A 59 -6.74 6.92 -10.99
C LYS A 59 -6.14 5.60 -11.45
N ALA A 60 -4.81 5.49 -11.53
CA ALA A 60 -4.15 4.27 -11.98
C ALA A 60 -4.44 3.07 -11.05
N THR A 61 -4.55 3.32 -9.74
CA THR A 61 -4.96 2.32 -8.75
C THR A 61 -6.39 1.88 -9.01
N THR A 62 -7.32 2.81 -9.18
CA THR A 62 -8.75 2.50 -9.44
C THR A 62 -8.91 1.73 -10.75
N ASP A 63 -8.26 2.20 -11.82
CA ASP A 63 -8.32 1.56 -13.13
C ASP A 63 -7.83 0.10 -13.07
N TYR A 64 -6.73 -0.17 -12.35
CA TYR A 64 -6.23 -1.54 -12.19
C TYR A 64 -7.10 -2.40 -11.25
N PHE A 65 -7.41 -1.90 -10.05
CA PHE A 65 -8.15 -2.67 -9.05
C PHE A 65 -9.59 -2.96 -9.46
N SER A 66 -10.23 -2.08 -10.23
CA SER A 66 -11.58 -2.32 -10.76
C SER A 66 -11.66 -3.58 -11.64
N LEU A 67 -10.59 -3.88 -12.39
CA LEU A 67 -10.48 -5.09 -13.20
C LEU A 67 -9.97 -6.27 -12.37
N LEU A 68 -8.95 -6.06 -11.53
CA LEU A 68 -8.32 -7.11 -10.72
C LEU A 68 -9.31 -7.77 -9.75
N LEU A 69 -10.18 -6.97 -9.11
CA LEU A 69 -11.17 -7.48 -8.17
C LEU A 69 -12.21 -8.39 -8.85
N GLY A 70 -12.46 -8.23 -10.16
CA GLY A 70 -13.30 -9.13 -10.95
C GLY A 70 -12.74 -10.55 -11.11
N LEU A 71 -11.45 -10.76 -10.82
CA LEU A 71 -10.83 -12.09 -10.75
C LEU A 71 -10.90 -12.72 -9.36
N ILE A 72 -11.24 -11.93 -8.33
CA ILE A 72 -11.28 -12.35 -6.92
C ILE A 72 -12.72 -12.57 -6.47
N GLN A 73 -13.59 -11.59 -6.74
CA GLN A 73 -14.96 -11.59 -6.27
C GLN A 73 -15.77 -12.67 -7.01
N PRO A 74 -16.56 -13.48 -6.28
CA PRO A 74 -17.42 -14.46 -6.92
C PRO A 74 -18.60 -13.78 -7.62
N PHE A 75 -18.98 -14.30 -8.79
CA PHE A 75 -20.18 -13.84 -9.52
C PHE A 75 -21.45 -14.57 -9.10
N ASP A 76 -21.30 -15.81 -8.61
CA ASP A 76 -22.36 -16.71 -8.12
C ASP A 76 -21.89 -17.39 -6.82
N GLU A 77 -22.64 -18.38 -6.30
CA GLU A 77 -22.19 -19.19 -5.16
C GLU A 77 -20.87 -19.92 -5.44
N GLY A 78 -19.83 -19.66 -4.63
CA GLY A 78 -18.54 -20.37 -4.68
C GLY A 78 -17.31 -19.46 -4.83
N GLU A 79 -16.15 -20.05 -5.11
CA GLU A 79 -14.92 -19.28 -5.42
C GLU A 79 -14.90 -18.84 -6.89
N ASN A 80 -14.38 -17.63 -7.17
CA ASN A 80 -14.11 -17.21 -8.54
C ASN A 80 -13.03 -18.12 -9.16
N LYS A 81 -13.38 -18.86 -10.22
CA LYS A 81 -12.49 -19.80 -10.90
C LYS A 81 -11.24 -19.14 -11.48
N LEU A 82 -11.29 -17.84 -11.77
CA LEU A 82 -10.16 -17.08 -12.30
C LEU A 82 -9.14 -16.69 -11.21
N ARG A 83 -9.51 -16.77 -9.93
CA ARG A 83 -8.65 -16.39 -8.81
C ARG A 83 -7.29 -17.07 -8.87
N LYS A 84 -7.27 -18.36 -9.23
CA LYS A 84 -6.06 -19.20 -9.27
C LYS A 84 -5.49 -19.39 -10.68
N ALA A 85 -5.95 -18.60 -11.66
CA ALA A 85 -5.59 -18.78 -13.07
C ALA A 85 -4.20 -18.21 -13.45
N LEU A 86 -3.67 -17.30 -12.64
CA LEU A 86 -2.42 -16.60 -12.90
C LEU A 86 -1.44 -16.78 -11.74
N LYS A 87 -0.16 -16.87 -12.08
CA LYS A 87 0.94 -16.87 -11.12
C LYS A 87 1.52 -15.46 -11.00
N PHE A 88 1.65 -14.99 -9.78
CA PHE A 88 2.23 -13.69 -9.45
C PHE A 88 3.51 -13.87 -8.63
N LYS A 89 4.43 -12.92 -8.77
CA LYS A 89 5.75 -12.95 -8.11
C LYS A 89 6.09 -11.57 -7.58
N TRP A 90 6.42 -11.46 -6.30
CA TRP A 90 6.73 -10.20 -5.62
C TRP A 90 7.94 -10.34 -4.68
N THR A 91 8.76 -9.29 -4.58
CA THR A 91 9.73 -9.14 -3.48
C THR A 91 9.05 -8.59 -2.23
N ASN A 92 9.73 -8.59 -1.09
CA ASN A 92 9.27 -7.96 0.16
C ASN A 92 10.11 -6.73 0.51
N SER A 93 9.51 -5.75 1.19
CA SER A 93 10.17 -4.49 1.54
C SER A 93 11.35 -4.67 2.52
N LEU A 94 11.34 -5.76 3.31
CA LEU A 94 12.36 -6.05 4.32
C LEU A 94 13.38 -7.13 3.90
N LEU A 95 13.14 -7.84 2.80
CA LEU A 95 13.94 -9.02 2.39
C LEU A 95 14.75 -8.79 1.11
N GLY A 96 14.88 -7.53 0.67
CA GLY A 96 15.62 -7.16 -0.53
C GLY A 96 15.08 -7.85 -1.79
N ASN A 97 15.91 -8.69 -2.40
CA ASN A 97 15.59 -9.36 -3.68
C ASN A 97 14.97 -10.75 -3.50
N VAL A 98 14.67 -11.18 -2.27
CA VAL A 98 13.99 -12.45 -2.02
C VAL A 98 12.53 -12.32 -2.49
N THR A 99 12.11 -13.26 -3.34
CA THR A 99 10.79 -13.25 -3.98
C THR A 99 9.88 -14.34 -3.45
N GLN A 100 8.59 -14.05 -3.39
CA GLN A 100 7.52 -15.01 -3.14
C GLN A 100 6.59 -15.09 -4.35
N GLU A 101 6.00 -16.26 -4.56
CA GLU A 101 5.18 -16.54 -5.74
C GLU A 101 3.93 -17.32 -5.35
N GLN A 102 2.77 -16.91 -5.87
CA GLN A 102 1.51 -17.63 -5.64
C GLN A 102 0.62 -17.64 -6.88
N TRP A 103 -0.15 -18.72 -7.03
CA TRP A 103 -1.25 -18.83 -8.00
C TRP A 103 -2.55 -18.31 -7.38
N ASP A 104 -2.54 -17.04 -6.97
CA ASP A 104 -3.68 -16.40 -6.32
C ASP A 104 -3.73 -14.92 -6.68
N THR A 105 -4.86 -14.46 -7.21
CA THR A 105 -5.06 -13.05 -7.56
C THR A 105 -5.23 -12.18 -6.31
N ALA A 106 -5.67 -12.74 -5.19
CA ALA A 106 -5.67 -12.02 -3.91
C ALA A 106 -4.24 -11.70 -3.44
N PHE A 107 -3.25 -12.54 -3.78
CA PHE A 107 -1.84 -12.28 -3.47
C PHE A 107 -1.30 -11.09 -4.27
N GLU A 108 -1.66 -10.98 -5.56
CA GLU A 108 -1.38 -9.79 -6.37
C GLU A 108 -2.04 -8.54 -5.78
N ALA A 109 -3.32 -8.62 -5.44
CA ALA A 109 -4.05 -7.49 -4.88
C ALA A 109 -3.42 -7.00 -3.58
N ALA A 110 -3.04 -7.92 -2.68
CA ALA A 110 -2.40 -7.59 -1.41
C ALA A 110 -1.06 -6.88 -1.63
N HIS A 111 -0.19 -7.45 -2.47
CA HIS A 111 1.14 -6.87 -2.69
C HIS A 111 1.11 -5.57 -3.49
N MET A 112 0.21 -5.43 -4.46
CA MET A 112 0.01 -4.15 -5.15
C MET A 112 -0.51 -3.08 -4.19
N ALA A 113 -1.50 -3.41 -3.34
CA ALA A 113 -2.05 -2.48 -2.35
C ALA A 113 -0.97 -2.01 -1.37
N ILE A 114 -0.16 -2.93 -0.86
CA ILE A 114 1.01 -2.62 -0.04
C ILE A 114 1.97 -1.67 -0.78
N ASN A 115 2.25 -1.91 -2.06
CA ASN A 115 3.15 -1.06 -2.83
C ASN A 115 2.58 0.36 -3.09
N VAL A 116 1.26 0.48 -3.29
CA VAL A 116 0.56 1.76 -3.36
C VAL A 116 0.62 2.50 -2.01
N ALA A 117 0.41 1.80 -0.90
CA ALA A 117 0.56 2.38 0.43
C ALA A 117 1.99 2.88 0.67
N LEU A 118 3.01 2.11 0.28
CA LEU A 118 4.41 2.51 0.35
C LEU A 118 4.71 3.73 -0.53
N TRP A 119 4.06 3.89 -1.68
CA TRP A 119 4.18 5.12 -2.47
C TRP A 119 3.64 6.33 -1.68
N TYR A 120 2.46 6.21 -1.08
CA TYR A 120 1.87 7.27 -0.27
C TYR A 120 2.78 7.69 0.90
N THR A 121 3.41 6.74 1.59
CA THR A 121 4.36 7.07 2.66
C THR A 121 5.60 7.78 2.11
N LYS A 122 6.13 7.37 0.96
CA LYS A 122 7.29 8.00 0.31
C LYS A 122 6.98 9.41 -0.19
N HIS A 123 5.82 9.61 -0.80
CA HIS A 123 5.33 10.93 -1.20
C HIS A 123 5.23 11.86 0.01
N ALA A 124 4.62 11.39 1.10
CA ALA A 124 4.55 12.14 2.36
C ALA A 124 5.93 12.49 2.92
N ALA A 125 6.88 11.54 2.96
CA ALA A 125 8.23 11.79 3.45
C ALA A 125 8.98 12.82 2.61
N LYS A 126 8.82 12.77 1.28
CA LYS A 126 9.44 13.73 0.36
C LYS A 126 8.90 15.16 0.60
N LEU A 127 7.60 15.32 0.78
CA LEU A 127 7.01 16.63 1.11
C LEU A 127 7.45 17.12 2.49
N ALA A 128 7.45 16.22 3.49
CA ALA A 128 7.77 16.55 4.87
C ALA A 128 9.26 16.91 5.09
N ALA A 129 10.15 16.44 4.21
CA ALA A 129 11.58 16.74 4.24
C ALA A 129 11.93 18.15 3.76
N LYS A 130 10.98 18.91 3.21
CA LYS A 130 11.20 20.33 2.87
C LYS A 130 11.48 21.11 4.16
N GLU A 131 12.38 22.10 4.11
CA GLU A 131 12.75 22.90 5.29
C GLU A 131 11.56 23.69 5.85
N THR A 132 10.72 24.20 4.95
CA THR A 132 9.55 25.04 5.26
C THR A 132 8.34 24.57 4.45
N PRO A 133 7.73 23.41 4.80
CA PRO A 133 6.53 22.98 4.12
C PRO A 133 5.41 23.98 4.41
N ASP A 134 4.63 24.32 3.39
CA ASP A 134 3.45 25.16 3.59
C ASP A 134 2.30 24.37 4.23
N MET A 135 1.19 25.06 4.55
CA MET A 135 0.05 24.43 5.22
C MET A 135 -0.65 23.37 4.37
N GLU A 136 -0.72 23.58 3.05
CA GLU A 136 -1.34 22.61 2.15
C GLU A 136 -0.45 21.38 2.02
N GLU A 137 0.87 21.55 1.97
CA GLU A 137 1.83 20.45 1.99
C GLU A 137 1.77 19.67 3.30
N ALA A 138 1.69 20.34 4.46
CA ALA A 138 1.54 19.66 5.75
C ALA A 138 0.24 18.85 5.82
N LYS A 139 -0.87 19.41 5.31
CA LYS A 139 -2.16 18.71 5.19
C LYS A 139 -2.05 17.52 4.24
N GLU A 140 -1.29 17.66 3.16
CA GLU A 140 -1.04 16.58 2.20
C GLU A 140 -0.22 15.45 2.83
N VAL A 141 0.86 15.76 3.55
CA VAL A 141 1.65 14.78 4.33
C VAL A 141 0.74 13.99 5.26
N HIS A 142 -0.05 14.68 6.09
CA HIS A 142 -1.00 14.04 7.01
C HIS A 142 -2.00 13.15 6.24
N THR A 143 -2.59 13.66 5.16
CA THR A 143 -3.58 12.92 4.36
C THR A 143 -2.97 11.66 3.75
N CYS A 144 -1.79 11.76 3.13
CA CYS A 144 -1.08 10.62 2.54
C CYS A 144 -0.78 9.53 3.55
N LEU A 145 -0.32 9.89 4.75
CA LEU A 145 -0.02 8.92 5.81
C LEU A 145 -1.29 8.23 6.33
N ARG A 146 -2.40 8.97 6.48
CA ARG A 146 -3.69 8.38 6.86
C ARG A 146 -4.25 7.46 5.76
N VAL A 147 -4.11 7.84 4.48
CA VAL A 147 -4.48 6.99 3.34
C VAL A 147 -3.63 5.72 3.33
N ALA A 148 -2.31 5.82 3.49
CA ALA A 148 -1.42 4.67 3.57
C ALA A 148 -1.82 3.71 4.71
N ALA A 149 -2.06 4.24 5.92
CA ALA A 149 -2.53 3.44 7.06
C ALA A 149 -3.85 2.70 6.74
N GLY A 150 -4.79 3.38 6.06
CA GLY A 150 -6.04 2.78 5.61
C GLY A 150 -5.83 1.66 4.58
N ILE A 151 -4.96 1.86 3.59
CA ILE A 151 -4.63 0.83 2.59
C ILE A 151 -3.95 -0.38 3.25
N PHE A 152 -3.02 -0.17 4.18
CA PHE A 152 -2.43 -1.28 4.94
C PHE A 152 -3.49 -2.02 5.76
N THR A 153 -4.40 -1.30 6.42
CA THR A 153 -5.51 -1.92 7.18
C THR A 153 -6.38 -2.77 6.26
N TYR A 154 -6.81 -2.23 5.11
CA TYR A 154 -7.57 -2.97 4.11
C TYR A 154 -6.81 -4.20 3.60
N ALA A 155 -5.53 -4.07 3.25
CA ALA A 155 -4.74 -5.20 2.79
C ALA A 155 -4.62 -6.30 3.87
N LYS A 156 -4.45 -5.91 5.14
CA LYS A 156 -4.39 -6.85 6.29
C LYS A 156 -5.70 -7.60 6.45
N ASP A 157 -6.80 -6.86 6.57
CA ASP A 157 -8.08 -7.41 7.02
C ASP A 157 -8.85 -8.09 5.87
N GLU A 158 -8.77 -7.54 4.65
CA GLU A 158 -9.59 -7.99 3.52
C GLU A 158 -8.86 -8.85 2.50
N LEU A 159 -7.54 -8.73 2.37
CA LEU A 159 -6.79 -9.44 1.31
C LEU A 159 -5.93 -10.56 1.90
N VAL A 160 -5.07 -10.23 2.87
CA VAL A 160 -4.14 -11.17 3.50
C VAL A 160 -4.89 -12.29 4.22
N GLY A 161 -5.97 -11.98 4.95
CA GLY A 161 -6.79 -12.99 5.62
C GLY A 161 -7.41 -14.04 4.68
N LYS A 162 -7.47 -13.76 3.37
CA LYS A 162 -8.00 -14.67 2.35
C LYS A 162 -6.92 -15.53 1.68
N LEU A 163 -5.63 -15.26 1.91
CA LEU A 163 -4.54 -15.99 1.25
C LEU A 163 -4.40 -17.42 1.79
N ALA A 164 -4.22 -18.37 0.88
CA ALA A 164 -3.99 -19.76 1.25
C ALA A 164 -2.52 -19.98 1.62
N GLY A 165 -2.28 -20.56 2.80
CA GLY A 165 -0.94 -20.88 3.29
C GLY A 165 -0.27 -19.70 3.96
N ASN A 166 -0.12 -19.76 5.28
CA ASN A 166 0.80 -18.89 5.99
C ASN A 166 2.21 -19.21 5.46
N SER A 167 2.86 -18.22 4.84
CA SER A 167 4.29 -18.31 4.57
C SER A 167 4.99 -18.63 5.89
N THR A 168 5.82 -19.67 5.90
CA THR A 168 6.72 -19.98 7.01
C THR A 168 7.90 -19.02 7.08
N ASP A 169 8.00 -18.10 6.13
CA ASP A 169 9.09 -17.14 6.05
C ASP A 169 8.77 -15.97 6.97
N ASN A 170 9.68 -15.73 7.92
CA ASN A 170 9.62 -14.55 8.76
C ASN A 170 9.90 -13.29 7.92
N ALA A 171 9.29 -12.19 8.33
CA ALA A 171 9.54 -10.86 7.80
C ALA A 171 9.01 -10.58 6.37
N VAL A 172 7.91 -11.21 6.01
CA VAL A 172 7.19 -10.94 4.74
C VAL A 172 6.17 -9.83 4.94
N ASP A 173 5.94 -8.99 3.93
CA ASP A 173 5.09 -7.79 4.12
C ASP A 173 3.63 -8.15 4.45
N THR A 174 3.18 -9.33 4.07
CA THR A 174 1.83 -9.84 4.37
C THR A 174 1.70 -10.41 5.77
N GLU A 175 2.77 -10.44 6.56
CA GLU A 175 2.70 -10.87 7.95
C GLU A 175 1.95 -9.82 8.80
N GLY A 176 0.98 -10.26 9.61
CA GLY A 176 0.13 -9.35 10.38
C GLY A 176 0.91 -8.38 11.27
N ARG A 177 2.02 -8.87 11.83
CA ARG A 177 2.99 -8.09 12.62
C ARG A 177 3.60 -6.93 11.83
N ILE A 178 4.08 -7.18 10.61
CA ILE A 178 4.65 -6.13 9.74
C ILE A 178 3.58 -5.15 9.28
N MET A 179 2.40 -5.65 8.93
CA MET A 179 1.27 -4.80 8.55
C MET A 179 0.88 -3.86 9.71
N GLU A 180 0.84 -4.38 10.94
CA GLU A 180 0.60 -3.57 12.14
C GLU A 180 1.71 -2.56 12.41
N ALA A 181 2.97 -2.93 12.17
CA ALA A 181 4.08 -1.98 12.22
C ALA A 181 3.87 -0.81 11.26
N TYR A 182 3.52 -1.09 9.99
CA TYR A 182 3.25 -0.07 8.99
C TYR A 182 2.04 0.80 9.34
N ILE A 183 0.94 0.22 9.83
CA ILE A 183 -0.26 0.96 10.24
C ILE A 183 0.06 1.91 11.40
N ASN A 184 0.76 1.42 12.42
CA ASN A 184 1.15 2.22 13.58
C ASN A 184 2.16 3.32 13.19
N GLN A 185 3.16 3.00 12.37
CA GLN A 185 4.13 3.96 11.88
C GLN A 185 3.45 5.09 11.09
N CYS A 186 2.59 4.77 10.13
CA CYS A 186 1.87 5.79 9.35
C CYS A 186 0.99 6.67 10.24
N THR A 187 0.34 6.07 11.25
CA THR A 187 -0.52 6.83 12.18
C THR A 187 0.30 7.74 13.08
N ALA A 188 1.44 7.26 13.60
CA ALA A 188 2.35 8.05 14.43
C ALA A 188 2.95 9.23 13.65
N GLU A 189 3.46 8.98 12.44
CA GLU A 189 4.01 10.03 11.56
C GLU A 189 2.96 11.09 11.22
N ALA A 190 1.69 10.71 11.01
CA ALA A 190 0.60 11.67 10.81
C ALA A 190 0.31 12.47 12.10
N GLN A 191 0.44 11.86 13.27
CA GLN A 191 0.23 12.52 14.55
C GLN A 191 1.36 13.52 14.86
N GLU A 192 2.59 13.30 14.38
CA GLU A 192 3.66 14.31 14.44
C GLU A 192 3.31 15.62 13.71
N VAL A 193 2.65 15.51 12.54
CA VAL A 193 2.12 16.67 11.81
C VAL A 193 1.04 17.38 12.63
N THR A 194 0.17 16.59 13.28
CA THR A 194 -0.89 17.12 14.15
C THR A 194 -0.33 17.84 15.38
N ILE A 195 0.72 17.31 16.00
CA ILE A 195 1.42 17.92 17.15
C ILE A 195 1.99 19.27 16.76
N ALA A 196 2.75 19.34 15.66
CA ALA A 196 3.30 20.62 15.21
C ALA A 196 2.21 21.65 14.93
N ARG A 197 1.11 21.21 14.31
CA ARG A 197 -0.02 22.10 14.05
C ARG A 197 -0.68 22.59 15.34
N ALA A 198 -0.81 21.72 16.34
CA ALA A 198 -1.33 22.09 17.65
C ALA A 198 -0.45 23.15 18.33
N ILE A 199 0.88 23.04 18.20
CA ILE A 199 1.85 24.03 18.69
C ILE A 199 1.70 25.36 17.95
N GLU A 200 1.64 25.35 16.61
CA GLU A 200 1.46 26.55 15.79
C GLU A 200 0.17 27.31 16.12
N LEU A 201 -0.92 26.57 16.36
CA LEU A 201 -2.22 27.11 16.76
C LEU A 201 -2.29 27.48 18.25
N LYS A 202 -1.19 27.35 18.99
CA LYS A 202 -1.07 27.69 20.41
C LYS A 202 -2.09 26.98 21.30
N HIS A 203 -2.36 25.70 21.00
CA HIS A 203 -3.16 24.86 21.91
C HIS A 203 -2.46 24.69 23.27
N GLN A 204 -3.24 24.25 24.26
CA GLN A 204 -2.75 24.06 25.62
C GLN A 204 -1.58 23.05 25.67
N PRO A 205 -0.52 23.31 26.46
CA PRO A 205 0.63 22.40 26.58
C PRO A 205 0.22 20.98 27.01
N SER A 206 -0.85 20.83 27.79
CA SER A 206 -1.38 19.52 28.20
C SER A 206 -1.87 18.70 27.02
N LEU A 207 -2.52 19.31 26.02
CA LEU A 207 -2.95 18.63 24.80
C LEU A 207 -1.75 18.21 23.95
N VAL A 208 -0.79 19.11 23.77
CA VAL A 208 0.44 18.82 23.01
C VAL A 208 1.21 17.66 23.65
N ALA A 209 1.34 17.66 24.98
CA ALA A 209 1.99 16.59 25.74
C ALA A 209 1.24 15.25 25.61
N ALA A 210 -0.10 15.26 25.66
CA ALA A 210 -0.91 14.06 25.46
C ALA A 210 -0.73 13.47 24.06
N LEU A 211 -0.79 14.30 23.02
CA LEU A 211 -0.57 13.86 21.63
C LEU A 211 0.83 13.27 21.44
N ALA A 212 1.86 13.92 21.99
CA ALA A 212 3.24 13.44 21.94
C ALA A 212 3.40 12.09 22.65
N TYR A 213 2.75 11.92 23.81
CA TYR A 213 2.75 10.66 24.55
C TYR A 213 2.07 9.53 23.77
N GLU A 214 0.90 9.76 23.20
CA GLU A 214 0.21 8.79 22.34
C GLU A 214 1.04 8.41 21.12
N THR A 215 1.67 9.40 20.47
CA THR A 215 2.55 9.18 19.31
C THR A 215 3.73 8.29 19.68
N ALA A 216 4.36 8.53 20.84
CA ALA A 216 5.43 7.69 21.34
C ALA A 216 4.97 6.24 21.60
N GLN A 217 3.76 6.05 22.13
CA GLN A 217 3.18 4.72 22.31
C GLN A 217 2.93 4.00 20.97
N MET A 218 2.50 4.71 19.94
CA MET A 218 2.33 4.13 18.60
C MET A 218 3.65 3.66 18.01
N TYR A 219 4.72 4.46 18.13
CA TYR A 219 6.06 4.04 17.73
C TYR A 219 6.57 2.85 18.55
N GLN A 220 6.32 2.84 19.87
CA GLN A 220 6.68 1.70 20.71
C GLN A 220 5.99 0.41 20.25
N ARG A 221 4.70 0.47 19.93
CA ARG A 221 3.95 -0.67 19.37
C ARG A 221 4.52 -1.11 18.02
N ALA A 222 4.86 -0.17 17.14
CA ALA A 222 5.46 -0.47 15.84
C ALA A 222 6.86 -1.10 15.95
N GLY A 223 7.65 -0.72 16.97
CA GLY A 223 8.99 -1.26 17.22
C GLY A 223 9.03 -2.55 18.02
N SER A 224 7.91 -2.98 18.62
CA SER A 224 7.83 -4.20 19.44
C SER A 224 7.49 -5.47 18.63
N VAL A 225 7.70 -5.42 17.32
CA VAL A 225 7.21 -6.39 16.31
C VAL A 225 8.23 -7.49 16.02
#